data_AF-A0A5B9MNP6-F1
#
_entry.id   AF-A0A5B9MNP6-F1
#
_cell.length_a   1.000
_cell.length_b   1.000
_cell.length_c   1.000
_cell.angle_alpha   90.00
_cell.angle_beta   90.00
_cell.angle_gamma   90.00
#
_symmetry.space_group_name_H-M   'P 1'
#
loop_
_entity.id
_entity.type
_entity.pdbx_description
1 polymer ?
#
loop_
_entity_poly.entity_id
_entity_poly.type
_entity_poly.pdbx_seq_one_letter_code
_entity_poly.pdbx_strand_id
1 'polypeptide(L)'
;MNRLRKSLCVAIVGGMLATVPSESSGQDIIGEALGKVILPAVGPVILDRAGGQILEKGLNGGFRRGGGLPGRGSSRPSRRQGSSGSQTIPSQTYQVQPQPQSSPQPSPSPAPTPPAVRPPANTIVARPAVSPNPSPTEIALTHVVSAGPQLTAQVIRVEAAEIASQIDQAVARFLDQSSSDPAVDSLRRDYGRLSNQSRDEGARSALLAGHDDALAQLGNRQSWTSLIGAADAADRIAALAPESDSETLTQAIDELRSELTGVTGPVLTGNELAIIAQRAKNIRNMSVMSEIARVLGAQRRDDLFVRIAEAAVKSDAPEEAIAGLLGVGLGLAGNAVTDMQLPEGIPAVVLYSPSINTSPISFVCDDALEITLAPGEMVPLDQAFVVAFQNGKGAVKRYTINDGMYRWVVGQNGWDVRQKTAVEVSIDASGSPAEFHYLINGQPQSAPAGSVIEHRLDGPVRIDFDTGLGDGSSNSTLVTPGNYVVGVNAETGGWDLHIQRQPQSVEESTTSIAKQHWRESVAQAQRRLSIDPAEAKVDALLDLIE
;
A
#
# COMPACT_ATOMS: atom_id res chain seq x y z
N MET A 1 -6.57 37.70 -39.64
CA MET A 1 -5.13 37.37 -39.78
C MET A 1 -4.85 36.92 -41.20
N ASN A 2 -3.90 37.57 -41.89
CA ASN A 2 -3.83 37.62 -43.35
C ASN A 2 -3.27 36.35 -44.02
N ARG A 3 -3.88 35.97 -45.16
CA ARG A 3 -3.53 34.84 -46.05
C ARG A 3 -2.03 34.73 -46.37
N LEU A 4 -1.31 35.85 -46.36
CA LEU A 4 0.13 35.93 -46.58
C LEU A 4 0.98 35.17 -45.54
N ARG A 5 0.52 34.99 -44.30
CA ARG A 5 1.25 34.17 -43.31
C ARG A 5 1.03 32.67 -43.51
N LYS A 6 -0.15 32.25 -44.01
CA LYS A 6 -0.42 30.83 -44.31
C LYS A 6 0.45 30.34 -45.49
N SER A 7 0.67 31.18 -46.51
CA SER A 7 1.52 30.84 -47.67
C SER A 7 2.99 30.65 -47.30
N LEU A 8 3.48 31.37 -46.28
CA LEU A 8 4.89 31.29 -45.85
C LEU A 8 5.20 29.99 -45.08
N CYS A 9 4.25 29.48 -44.29
CA CYS A 9 4.41 28.19 -43.60
C CYS A 9 4.39 26.99 -44.57
N VAL A 10 3.59 27.07 -45.65
CA VAL A 10 3.53 26.01 -46.69
C VAL A 10 4.84 25.92 -47.48
N ALA A 11 5.52 27.05 -47.72
CA ALA A 11 6.80 27.07 -48.45
C ALA A 11 7.97 26.47 -47.65
N ILE A 12 7.96 26.61 -46.32
CA ILE A 12 9.03 26.08 -45.45
C ILE A 12 8.91 24.55 -45.28
N VAL A 13 7.69 24.01 -45.29
CA VAL A 13 7.47 22.56 -45.22
C VAL A 13 7.68 21.89 -46.58
N GLY A 14 7.34 22.57 -47.69
CA GLY A 14 7.56 22.04 -49.05
C GLY A 14 9.03 21.96 -49.48
N GLY A 15 9.92 22.77 -48.89
CA GLY A 15 11.35 22.82 -49.24
C GLY A 15 12.20 21.66 -48.72
N MET A 16 11.72 20.86 -47.75
CA MET A 16 12.50 19.76 -47.16
C MET A 16 12.23 18.37 -47.77
N LEU A 17 11.36 18.26 -48.78
CA LEU A 17 10.99 16.96 -49.38
C LEU A 17 11.62 16.70 -50.77
N ALA A 18 12.53 17.54 -51.23
CA ALA A 18 13.09 17.45 -52.58
C ALA A 18 14.54 16.92 -52.61
N THR A 19 14.84 15.77 -51.99
CA THR A 19 15.94 14.86 -52.42
C THR A 19 15.86 13.53 -51.67
N VAL A 20 15.06 12.57 -52.17
CA VAL A 20 15.24 11.14 -51.88
C VAL A 20 14.93 10.37 -53.17
N PRO A 21 15.82 9.48 -53.65
CA PRO A 21 15.50 8.63 -54.79
C PRO A 21 14.49 7.55 -54.40
N SER A 22 13.56 7.34 -55.33
CA SER A 22 12.55 6.30 -55.37
C SER A 22 13.13 4.90 -55.13
N GLU A 23 12.71 4.22 -54.05
CA GLU A 23 12.18 2.85 -54.03
C GLU A 23 12.06 2.33 -52.58
N SER A 24 10.82 2.14 -52.11
CA SER A 24 10.34 1.07 -51.22
C SER A 24 9.19 1.55 -50.32
N SER A 25 8.30 0.60 -50.02
CA SER A 25 6.92 0.76 -49.58
C SER A 25 6.69 1.64 -48.35
N GLY A 26 5.82 2.64 -48.50
CA GLY A 26 5.39 3.52 -47.43
C GLY A 26 4.39 2.85 -46.47
N GLN A 27 4.70 2.91 -45.17
CA GLN A 27 3.69 3.10 -44.12
C GLN A 27 4.26 3.63 -42.78
N ASP A 28 5.58 3.65 -42.54
CA ASP A 28 6.11 3.97 -41.19
C ASP A 28 6.80 5.33 -40.99
N ILE A 29 6.91 6.19 -42.00
CA ILE A 29 7.78 7.39 -41.90
C ILE A 29 7.11 8.57 -41.16
N ILE A 30 5.79 8.57 -40.98
CA ILE A 30 5.07 9.70 -40.37
C ILE A 30 5.14 9.67 -38.82
N GLY A 31 5.32 8.50 -38.21
CA GLY A 31 5.43 8.36 -36.76
C GLY A 31 6.74 8.91 -36.18
N GLU A 32 7.84 8.80 -36.94
CA GLU A 32 9.16 9.18 -36.45
C GLU A 32 9.47 10.69 -36.60
N ALA A 33 8.83 11.36 -37.58
CA ALA A 33 9.01 12.79 -37.82
C ALA A 33 8.35 13.69 -36.76
N LEU A 34 7.26 13.23 -36.12
CA LEU A 34 6.56 13.99 -35.09
C LEU A 34 7.25 13.94 -33.71
N GLY A 35 8.03 12.89 -33.43
CA GLY A 35 8.77 12.75 -32.16
C GLY A 35 10.03 13.61 -32.05
N LYS A 36 10.61 14.04 -33.19
CA LYS A 36 11.92 14.73 -33.23
C LYS A 36 11.84 16.26 -33.33
N VAL A 37 10.66 16.84 -33.60
CA VAL A 37 10.51 18.30 -33.82
C VAL A 37 9.99 19.06 -32.59
N ILE A 38 9.38 18.39 -31.60
CA ILE A 38 8.68 19.07 -30.49
C ILE A 38 9.47 19.11 -29.16
N LEU A 39 10.61 18.43 -29.03
CA LEU A 39 11.41 18.43 -27.80
C LEU A 39 12.91 18.55 -28.15
N PRO A 40 13.45 19.77 -28.34
CA PRO A 40 14.07 20.48 -27.21
C PRO A 40 14.03 22.02 -27.37
N ALA A 41 13.14 22.71 -26.64
CA ALA A 41 13.15 24.18 -26.61
C ALA A 41 12.73 24.77 -25.26
N VAL A 42 13.18 24.20 -24.14
CA VAL A 42 13.27 24.92 -22.85
C VAL A 42 14.42 24.31 -22.03
N GLY A 43 15.62 24.86 -22.18
CA GLY A 43 16.71 24.67 -21.22
C GLY A 43 16.77 25.84 -20.23
N PRO A 44 17.08 25.63 -18.94
CA PRO A 44 17.22 26.73 -17.99
C PRO A 44 18.63 27.35 -18.08
N VAL A 45 18.68 28.64 -18.38
CA VAL A 45 19.85 29.51 -18.17
C VAL A 45 19.43 30.57 -17.15
N ILE A 46 20.40 30.95 -16.30
CA ILE A 46 20.42 32.03 -15.30
C ILE A 46 20.02 31.63 -13.88
N LEU A 47 21.03 31.34 -13.05
CA LEU A 47 21.13 31.84 -11.68
C LEU A 47 22.63 32.05 -11.35
N ASP A 48 23.10 33.29 -11.43
CA ASP A 48 24.21 33.77 -10.61
C ASP A 48 23.86 35.17 -10.04
N ARG A 49 24.21 35.33 -8.76
CA ARG A 49 24.45 36.56 -7.99
C ARG A 49 23.36 37.63 -7.75
N ALA A 50 22.92 37.65 -6.49
CA ALA A 50 22.88 38.78 -5.52
C ALA A 50 21.71 38.52 -4.54
N GLY A 51 21.88 38.29 -3.24
CA GLY A 51 22.57 39.16 -2.28
C GLY A 51 21.66 40.33 -1.90
N GLY A 52 20.85 40.22 -0.83
CA GLY A 52 19.94 41.32 -0.45
C GLY A 52 19.00 41.03 0.71
N GLN A 53 19.55 41.16 1.91
CA GLN A 53 18.95 41.30 3.23
C GLN A 53 17.77 42.30 3.33
N ILE A 54 16.88 42.08 4.33
CA ILE A 54 16.15 43.07 5.17
C ILE A 54 14.60 43.16 5.06
N LEU A 55 14.00 43.07 6.26
CA LEU A 55 12.78 43.68 6.84
C LEU A 55 11.52 42.82 7.09
N GLU A 56 11.41 42.47 8.37
CA GLU A 56 10.20 42.28 9.17
C GLU A 56 9.09 43.32 8.90
N LYS A 57 7.84 42.82 8.90
CA LYS A 57 6.57 43.43 9.36
C LYS A 57 5.50 42.37 9.09
N GLY A 58 4.89 41.70 10.07
CA GLY A 58 4.14 42.28 11.18
C GLY A 58 2.68 42.47 10.77
N LEU A 59 1.87 41.40 10.83
CA LEU A 59 0.40 41.50 10.71
C LEU A 59 -0.27 40.63 11.78
N ASN A 60 -0.35 41.21 12.98
CA ASN A 60 -1.35 40.88 13.99
C ASN A 60 -2.67 41.56 13.60
N GLY A 61 -3.73 40.80 13.35
CA GLY A 61 -5.08 41.29 13.12
C GLY A 61 -6.04 40.68 14.14
N GLY A 62 -6.22 41.34 15.29
CA GLY A 62 -7.11 40.91 16.36
C GLY A 62 -8.59 41.14 16.06
N PHE A 63 -9.42 40.15 16.37
CA PHE A 63 -10.87 40.28 16.43
C PHE A 63 -11.28 41.01 17.73
N ARG A 64 -11.84 42.21 17.60
CA ARG A 64 -12.50 42.92 18.70
C ARG A 64 -13.99 42.58 18.77
N ARG A 65 -14.41 42.21 19.97
CA ARG A 65 -15.77 42.35 20.53
C ARG A 65 -16.26 43.80 20.47
N GLY A 66 -17.58 43.96 20.34
CA GLY A 66 -18.34 44.99 21.06
C GLY A 66 -19.31 45.82 20.21
N GLY A 67 -20.58 45.79 20.58
CA GLY A 67 -21.59 46.75 20.10
C GLY A 67 -23.02 46.31 20.38
N GLY A 68 -23.50 46.55 21.60
CA GLY A 68 -24.91 46.42 21.96
C GLY A 68 -25.73 47.68 21.63
N LEU A 69 -27.02 47.46 21.32
CA LEU A 69 -28.29 48.19 21.64
C LEU A 69 -28.28 49.73 21.82
N PRO A 70 -29.36 50.49 21.49
CA PRO A 70 -30.80 50.23 21.81
C PRO A 70 -31.74 50.52 20.61
N GLY A 71 -33.07 50.29 20.55
CA GLY A 71 -34.22 50.41 21.47
C GLY A 71 -35.31 51.29 20.79
N ARG A 72 -36.59 51.10 21.16
CA ARG A 72 -37.86 51.72 20.64
C ARG A 72 -38.42 51.08 19.35
N GLY A 73 -39.72 50.81 19.20
CA GLY A 73 -40.89 51.10 20.03
C GLY A 73 -42.10 51.50 19.15
N SER A 74 -43.23 50.82 19.40
CA SER A 74 -44.62 51.28 19.22
C SER A 74 -45.43 50.99 17.92
N SER A 75 -46.65 50.49 18.16
CA SER A 75 -47.96 50.81 17.52
C SER A 75 -48.52 49.97 16.34
N ARG A 76 -49.51 49.12 16.70
CA ARG A 76 -50.79 48.69 16.03
C ARG A 76 -51.45 49.67 15.01
N PRO A 77 -52.60 49.37 14.34
CA PRO A 77 -53.14 48.11 13.74
C PRO A 77 -53.89 48.32 12.37
N SER A 78 -54.27 47.23 11.68
CA SER A 78 -55.48 47.10 10.79
C SER A 78 -55.50 45.67 10.18
N ARG A 79 -56.48 44.78 10.43
CA ARG A 79 -57.90 44.67 10.01
C ARG A 79 -58.13 44.34 8.52
N ARG A 80 -58.39 43.06 8.22
CA ARG A 80 -59.29 42.49 7.17
C ARG A 80 -59.35 40.96 7.44
N GLN A 81 -60.43 40.36 7.95
CA GLN A 81 -61.70 39.94 7.33
C GLN A 81 -61.59 39.16 6.01
N GLY A 82 -62.10 37.91 6.03
CA GLY A 82 -62.34 37.00 4.89
C GLY A 82 -62.17 35.52 5.28
N SER A 83 -63.20 34.88 5.87
CA SER A 83 -64.11 33.88 5.25
C SER A 83 -63.43 32.52 4.91
N SER A 84 -63.65 31.47 5.71
CA SER A 84 -64.70 30.45 5.55
C SER A 84 -64.47 29.49 4.37
N GLY A 85 -64.07 28.25 4.66
CA GLY A 85 -64.00 27.14 3.71
C GLY A 85 -63.72 25.81 4.42
N SER A 86 -64.74 25.22 5.01
CA SER A 86 -64.73 23.85 5.53
C SER A 86 -64.67 22.84 4.38
N GLN A 87 -63.69 21.94 4.38
CA GLN A 87 -63.80 20.63 3.72
C GLN A 87 -63.40 19.53 4.69
N THR A 88 -64.39 18.71 4.99
CA THR A 88 -64.36 17.47 5.77
C THR A 88 -63.79 16.33 4.91
N ILE A 89 -62.84 15.57 5.47
CA ILE A 89 -62.35 14.30 4.92
C ILE A 89 -62.76 13.18 5.90
N PRO A 90 -63.30 12.04 5.43
CA PRO A 90 -63.79 10.97 6.31
C PRO A 90 -62.65 10.05 6.80
N SER A 91 -62.56 9.89 8.12
CA SER A 91 -61.74 8.88 8.78
C SER A 91 -62.42 7.50 8.71
N GLN A 92 -61.77 6.54 8.03
CA GLN A 92 -62.16 5.14 8.09
C GLN A 92 -61.64 4.49 9.39
N THR A 93 -62.53 3.78 10.06
CA THR A 93 -62.32 3.05 11.30
C THR A 93 -61.94 1.61 10.97
N TYR A 94 -60.77 1.15 11.42
CA TYR A 94 -60.42 -0.28 11.41
C TYR A 94 -61.02 -0.94 12.66
N GLN A 95 -61.92 -1.90 12.45
CA GLN A 95 -62.37 -2.84 13.47
C GLN A 95 -61.30 -3.92 13.68
N VAL A 96 -60.84 -4.06 14.93
CA VAL A 96 -59.99 -5.17 15.37
C VAL A 96 -60.87 -6.25 16.00
N GLN A 97 -60.64 -7.48 15.55
CA GLN A 97 -61.35 -8.71 15.92
C GLN A 97 -60.88 -9.21 17.31
N PRO A 98 -61.78 -9.61 18.23
CA PRO A 98 -61.37 -10.11 19.54
C PRO A 98 -60.92 -11.58 19.50
N GLN A 99 -59.77 -11.86 20.13
CA GLN A 99 -59.29 -13.22 20.40
C GLN A 99 -59.90 -13.80 21.70
N PRO A 100 -60.10 -15.13 21.77
CA PRO A 100 -60.73 -15.79 22.92
C PRO A 100 -59.82 -15.93 24.14
N GLN A 101 -60.45 -15.81 25.31
CA GLN A 101 -59.88 -15.91 26.64
C GLN A 101 -59.43 -17.34 26.99
N SER A 102 -58.19 -17.49 27.46
CA SER A 102 -57.69 -18.69 28.13
C SER A 102 -57.56 -18.46 29.65
N SER A 103 -58.03 -19.44 30.41
CA SER A 103 -58.16 -19.49 31.88
C SER A 103 -56.85 -19.32 32.66
N PRO A 104 -56.90 -18.86 33.94
CA PRO A 104 -55.72 -18.60 34.76
C PRO A 104 -55.10 -19.88 35.34
N GLN A 105 -53.77 -20.00 35.22
CA GLN A 105 -52.93 -21.04 35.82
C GLN A 105 -52.29 -20.49 37.13
N PRO A 106 -52.19 -21.29 38.22
CA PRO A 106 -51.70 -20.80 39.51
C PRO A 106 -50.18 -20.58 39.54
N SER A 107 -49.78 -19.51 40.23
CA SER A 107 -48.40 -19.03 40.39
C SER A 107 -47.50 -20.05 41.11
N PRO A 108 -46.29 -20.35 40.60
CA PRO A 108 -45.28 -21.07 41.37
C PRO A 108 -44.47 -20.12 42.27
N SER A 109 -44.14 -20.61 43.47
CA SER A 109 -43.31 -19.96 44.49
C SER A 109 -41.90 -19.58 43.99
N PRO A 110 -41.28 -18.51 44.53
CA PRO A 110 -39.97 -18.04 44.10
C PRO A 110 -38.84 -18.97 44.57
N ALA A 111 -37.96 -19.34 43.63
CA ALA A 111 -36.71 -20.04 43.87
C ALA A 111 -35.62 -19.10 44.43
N PRO A 112 -34.66 -19.61 45.21
CA PRO A 112 -33.65 -18.80 45.90
C PRO A 112 -32.60 -18.22 44.93
N THR A 113 -32.24 -16.96 45.19
CA THR A 113 -31.25 -16.18 44.44
C THR A 113 -29.84 -16.78 44.56
N PRO A 114 -29.11 -17.03 43.45
CA PRO A 114 -27.72 -17.45 43.50
C PRO A 114 -26.78 -16.28 43.89
N PRO A 115 -25.62 -16.56 44.51
CA PRO A 115 -24.67 -15.54 44.95
C PRO A 115 -23.98 -14.85 43.76
N ALA A 116 -23.75 -13.54 43.92
CA ALA A 116 -23.14 -12.67 42.92
C ALA A 116 -21.69 -13.10 42.58
N VAL A 117 -21.47 -13.48 41.33
CA VAL A 117 -20.14 -13.72 40.76
C VAL A 117 -19.57 -12.36 40.31
N ARG A 118 -18.40 -12.00 40.83
CA ARG A 118 -17.63 -10.82 40.37
C ARG A 118 -17.03 -11.11 38.99
N PRO A 119 -17.12 -10.20 38.01
CA PRO A 119 -16.41 -10.35 36.74
C PRO A 119 -14.89 -10.19 36.94
N PRO A 120 -14.05 -10.95 36.20
CA PRO A 120 -12.60 -10.76 36.22
C PRO A 120 -12.22 -9.42 35.58
N ALA A 121 -11.12 -8.84 36.07
CA ALA A 121 -10.59 -7.58 35.57
C ALA A 121 -10.10 -7.72 34.12
N ASN A 122 -10.62 -6.86 33.23
CA ASN A 122 -10.13 -6.71 31.87
C ASN A 122 -8.75 -6.04 31.89
N THR A 123 -7.69 -6.82 31.66
CA THR A 123 -6.36 -6.30 31.37
C THR A 123 -6.26 -6.05 29.87
N ILE A 124 -6.26 -4.77 29.48
CA ILE A 124 -5.99 -4.35 28.09
C ILE A 124 -4.51 -4.59 27.82
N VAL A 125 -4.19 -5.58 26.98
CA VAL A 125 -2.86 -5.76 26.40
C VAL A 125 -2.81 -4.93 25.12
N ALA A 126 -2.12 -3.80 25.15
CA ALA A 126 -1.85 -3.01 23.94
C ALA A 126 -0.96 -3.82 22.99
N ARG A 127 -1.46 -4.13 21.79
CA ARG A 127 -0.64 -4.67 20.69
C ARG A 127 0.23 -3.54 20.11
N PRO A 128 1.50 -3.80 19.75
CA PRO A 128 2.31 -2.82 19.04
C PRO A 128 1.71 -2.55 17.66
N ALA A 129 1.60 -1.28 17.29
CA ALA A 129 1.13 -0.83 15.99
C ALA A 129 2.13 -1.23 14.89
N VAL A 130 1.64 -1.92 13.85
CA VAL A 130 2.40 -2.21 12.63
C VAL A 130 2.33 -0.99 11.72
N SER A 131 3.49 -0.50 11.29
CA SER A 131 3.62 0.66 10.41
C SER A 131 3.16 0.32 8.98
N PRO A 132 2.34 1.16 8.30
CA PRO A 132 1.76 0.88 6.98
C PRO A 132 2.71 1.11 5.79
N ASN A 133 3.98 1.46 6.04
CA ASN A 133 4.99 1.58 4.97
C ASN A 133 5.86 0.31 4.96
N PRO A 134 5.85 -0.48 3.88
CA PRO A 134 6.77 -1.59 3.77
C PRO A 134 8.20 -1.06 3.83
N SER A 135 9.03 -1.70 4.64
CA SER A 135 10.43 -1.31 4.75
C SER A 135 11.10 -1.41 3.37
N PRO A 136 12.14 -0.60 3.10
CA PRO A 136 12.92 -0.72 1.86
C PRO A 136 13.39 -2.16 1.57
N THR A 137 13.58 -2.96 2.62
CA THR A 137 13.96 -4.38 2.52
C THR A 137 12.81 -5.28 2.04
N GLU A 138 11.56 -5.00 2.40
CA GLU A 138 10.36 -5.72 1.92
C GLU A 138 10.09 -5.44 0.42
N ILE A 139 10.33 -4.19 0.01
CA ILE A 139 10.30 -3.82 -1.42
C ILE A 139 11.41 -4.55 -2.18
N ALA A 140 12.62 -4.62 -1.62
CA ALA A 140 13.76 -5.29 -2.24
C ALA A 140 13.53 -6.80 -2.43
N LEU A 141 12.96 -7.50 -1.43
CA LEU A 141 12.62 -8.94 -1.51
C LEU A 141 11.66 -9.27 -2.66
N THR A 142 10.69 -8.39 -2.91
CA THR A 142 9.72 -8.55 -4.01
C THR A 142 10.37 -8.38 -5.38
N HIS A 143 11.32 -7.45 -5.51
CA HIS A 143 12.04 -7.23 -6.77
C HIS A 143 13.07 -8.33 -7.07
N VAL A 144 13.70 -8.91 -6.04
CA VAL A 144 14.75 -9.94 -6.16
C VAL A 144 14.27 -11.20 -6.91
N VAL A 145 13.03 -11.65 -6.70
CA VAL A 145 12.48 -12.84 -7.38
C VAL A 145 12.34 -12.66 -8.89
N SER A 146 12.17 -11.42 -9.37
CA SER A 146 12.04 -11.10 -10.81
C SER A 146 13.38 -10.74 -11.50
N ALA A 147 14.40 -10.42 -10.70
CA ALA A 147 15.60 -9.73 -11.15
C ALA A 147 16.77 -10.67 -11.51
N GLY A 148 16.65 -11.96 -11.19
CA GLY A 148 17.66 -12.99 -11.49
C GLY A 148 18.83 -13.06 -10.49
N PRO A 149 19.72 -14.06 -10.63
CA PRO A 149 20.72 -14.39 -9.61
C PRO A 149 21.71 -13.26 -9.28
N GLN A 150 22.09 -12.47 -10.30
CA GLN A 150 23.08 -11.40 -10.13
C GLN A 150 22.57 -10.23 -9.28
N LEU A 151 21.28 -9.86 -9.43
CA LEU A 151 20.66 -8.82 -8.61
C LEU A 151 20.52 -9.27 -7.16
N THR A 152 20.24 -10.56 -6.93
CA THR A 152 20.20 -11.12 -5.57
C THR A 152 21.56 -11.04 -4.87
N ALA A 153 22.64 -11.39 -5.57
CA ALA A 153 24.00 -11.30 -5.03
C ALA A 153 24.41 -9.85 -4.70
N GLN A 154 23.94 -8.86 -5.47
CA GLN A 154 24.20 -7.45 -5.18
C GLN A 154 23.45 -6.98 -3.93
N VAL A 155 22.18 -7.34 -3.78
CA VAL A 155 21.37 -6.97 -2.61
C VAL A 155 21.95 -7.58 -1.33
N ILE A 156 22.39 -8.84 -1.38
CA ILE A 156 23.05 -9.52 -0.25
C ILE A 156 24.29 -8.75 0.23
N ARG A 157 25.14 -8.26 -0.69
CA ARG A 157 26.33 -7.46 -0.33
C ARG A 157 25.97 -6.14 0.30
N VAL A 158 24.96 -5.46 -0.24
CA VAL A 158 24.52 -4.15 0.28
C VAL A 158 24.00 -4.31 1.70
N GLU A 159 23.17 -5.34 1.95
CA GLU A 159 22.68 -5.64 3.29
C GLU A 159 23.82 -6.05 4.24
N ALA A 160 24.81 -6.82 3.78
CA ALA A 160 25.97 -7.19 4.60
C ALA A 160 26.85 -5.96 4.94
N ALA A 161 27.10 -5.09 3.97
CA ALA A 161 27.83 -3.84 4.20
C ALA A 161 27.10 -2.91 5.19
N GLU A 162 25.76 -2.88 5.12
CA GLU A 162 24.92 -2.12 6.06
C GLU A 162 24.99 -2.69 7.48
N ILE A 163 24.99 -4.02 7.64
CA ILE A 163 25.22 -4.67 8.94
C ILE A 163 26.57 -4.26 9.53
N ALA A 164 27.66 -4.35 8.73
CA ALA A 164 28.99 -3.96 9.18
C ALA A 164 29.05 -2.48 9.59
N SER A 165 28.42 -1.59 8.80
CA SER A 165 28.32 -0.15 9.10
C SER A 165 27.56 0.12 10.40
N GLN A 166 26.43 -0.56 10.64
CA GLN A 166 25.66 -0.42 11.87
C GLN A 166 26.44 -0.86 13.10
N ILE A 167 27.19 -1.96 13.01
CA ILE A 167 28.09 -2.42 14.08
C ILE A 167 29.17 -1.36 14.35
N ASP A 168 29.82 -0.84 13.31
CA ASP A 168 30.87 0.17 13.46
C ASP A 168 30.34 1.46 14.12
N GLN A 169 29.15 1.91 13.73
CA GLN A 169 28.50 3.07 14.34
C GLN A 169 28.17 2.84 15.82
N ALA A 170 27.70 1.65 16.19
CA ALA A 170 27.42 1.31 17.57
C ALA A 170 28.71 1.24 18.41
N VAL A 171 29.78 0.65 17.88
CA VAL A 171 31.09 0.61 18.54
C VAL A 171 31.63 2.02 18.75
N ALA A 172 31.63 2.86 17.72
CA ALA A 172 32.09 4.26 17.82
C ALA A 172 31.29 5.02 18.90
N ARG A 173 29.96 4.90 18.88
CA ARG A 173 29.09 5.54 19.87
C ARG A 173 29.38 5.06 21.28
N PHE A 174 29.59 3.76 21.47
CA PHE A 174 29.90 3.18 22.76
C PHE A 174 31.27 3.67 23.28
N LEU A 175 32.29 3.70 22.42
CA LEU A 175 33.61 4.23 22.76
C LEU A 175 33.54 5.72 23.11
N ASP A 176 32.74 6.52 22.43
CA ASP A 176 32.53 7.94 22.72
C ASP A 176 31.84 8.18 24.07
N GLN A 177 30.95 7.28 24.50
CA GLN A 177 30.25 7.35 25.78
C GLN A 177 31.06 6.81 26.97
N SER A 178 32.12 6.04 26.68
CA SER A 178 32.97 5.43 27.70
C SER A 178 33.86 6.45 28.40
N SER A 179 34.25 6.16 29.65
CA SER A 179 35.09 7.05 30.45
C SER A 179 36.41 7.40 29.77
N SER A 180 36.93 8.60 30.06
CA SER A 180 38.19 9.13 29.53
C SER A 180 39.43 8.46 30.18
N ASP A 181 39.56 7.16 29.98
CA ASP A 181 40.78 6.40 30.31
C ASP A 181 41.75 6.47 29.12
N PRO A 182 43.06 6.67 29.34
CA PRO A 182 44.04 6.76 28.25
C PRO A 182 44.09 5.52 27.35
N ALA A 183 43.80 4.31 27.87
CA ALA A 183 43.74 3.10 27.07
C ALA A 183 42.50 3.11 26.14
N VAL A 184 41.34 3.49 26.68
CA VAL A 184 40.09 3.64 25.91
C VAL A 184 40.22 4.74 24.85
N ASP A 185 40.88 5.86 25.17
CA ASP A 185 41.15 6.94 24.22
C ASP A 185 42.08 6.49 23.08
N SER A 186 43.04 5.60 23.35
CA SER A 186 43.87 5.01 22.31
C SER A 186 43.05 4.11 21.39
N LEU A 187 42.23 3.21 21.97
CA LEU A 187 41.33 2.35 21.21
C LEU A 187 40.36 3.16 20.34
N ARG A 188 39.75 4.22 20.90
CA ARG A 188 38.84 5.13 20.17
C ARG A 188 39.53 5.77 18.96
N ARG A 189 40.76 6.28 19.12
CA ARG A 189 41.51 6.89 18.02
C ARG A 189 41.88 5.88 16.94
N ASP A 190 42.36 4.70 17.33
CA ASP A 190 42.78 3.68 16.38
C ASP A 190 41.58 3.10 15.64
N TYR A 191 40.47 2.86 16.34
CA TYR A 191 39.22 2.39 15.74
C TYR A 191 38.65 3.43 14.77
N GLY A 192 38.66 4.71 15.15
CA GLY A 192 38.25 5.81 14.27
C GLY A 192 39.15 5.97 13.04
N ARG A 193 40.43 5.60 13.10
CA ARG A 193 41.29 5.53 11.90
C ARG A 193 40.92 4.35 11.01
N LEU A 194 40.69 3.19 11.64
CA LEU A 194 40.35 1.97 10.93
C LEU A 194 39.02 2.10 10.17
N SER A 195 37.99 2.68 10.78
CA SER A 195 36.67 2.86 10.15
C SER A 195 36.70 3.79 8.92
N ASN A 196 37.71 4.65 8.82
CA ASN A 196 37.91 5.59 7.72
C ASN A 196 38.84 5.06 6.61
N GLN A 197 39.47 3.89 6.79
CA GLN A 197 40.37 3.27 5.81
C GLN A 197 39.65 2.14 5.05
N SER A 198 40.18 1.73 3.89
CA SER A 198 39.65 0.53 3.21
C SER A 198 39.82 -0.67 4.13
N ARG A 199 38.74 -1.45 4.29
CA ARG A 199 38.65 -2.51 5.27
C ARG A 199 39.39 -3.74 4.76
N ASP A 200 40.66 -3.83 5.08
CA ASP A 200 41.40 -5.08 4.90
C ASP A 200 40.80 -6.15 5.83
N GLU A 201 40.69 -7.37 5.32
CA GLU A 201 40.13 -8.50 6.06
C GLU A 201 40.92 -8.74 7.36
N GLY A 202 40.22 -8.77 8.49
CA GLY A 202 40.82 -9.01 9.81
C GLY A 202 41.50 -7.77 10.45
N ALA A 203 41.41 -6.59 9.84
CA ALA A 203 42.01 -5.39 10.42
C ALA A 203 41.38 -4.99 11.77
N ARG A 204 40.08 -5.24 11.99
CA ARG A 204 39.44 -5.01 13.30
C ARG A 204 39.95 -5.99 14.35
N SER A 205 40.06 -7.26 13.98
CA SER A 205 40.60 -8.31 14.85
C SER A 205 42.05 -8.02 15.26
N ALA A 206 42.89 -7.54 14.33
CA ALA A 206 44.26 -7.13 14.61
C ALA A 206 44.32 -5.91 15.54
N LEU A 207 43.40 -4.95 15.37
CA LEU A 207 43.29 -3.78 16.25
C LEU A 207 42.93 -4.20 17.68
N LEU A 208 41.97 -5.11 17.87
CA LEU A 208 41.60 -5.58 19.21
C LEU A 208 42.78 -6.24 19.95
N ALA A 209 43.60 -7.02 19.24
CA ALA A 209 44.76 -7.70 19.84
C ALA A 209 45.79 -6.70 20.44
N GLY A 210 45.82 -5.46 19.94
CA GLY A 210 46.67 -4.39 20.47
C GLY A 210 46.08 -3.61 21.66
N HIS A 211 44.81 -3.86 22.02
CA HIS A 211 44.04 -3.05 22.97
C HIS A 211 43.40 -3.88 24.10
N ASP A 212 44.01 -5.02 24.47
CA ASP A 212 43.50 -5.94 25.49
C ASP A 212 43.14 -5.25 26.83
N ASP A 213 43.97 -4.30 27.28
CA ASP A 213 43.74 -3.55 28.53
C ASP A 213 42.48 -2.67 28.45
N ALA A 214 42.25 -2.01 27.31
CA ALA A 214 41.06 -1.19 27.11
C ALA A 214 39.79 -2.05 27.06
N LEU A 215 39.85 -3.21 26.39
CA LEU A 215 38.72 -4.13 26.30
C LEU A 215 38.34 -4.72 27.65
N ALA A 216 39.34 -5.05 28.49
CA ALA A 216 39.10 -5.53 29.85
C ALA A 216 38.40 -4.50 30.74
N GLN A 217 38.65 -3.19 30.52
CA GLN A 217 37.95 -2.12 31.23
C GLN A 217 36.52 -1.89 30.74
N LEU A 218 36.28 -2.06 29.44
CA LEU A 218 34.99 -1.80 28.79
C LEU A 218 33.98 -2.95 28.93
N GLY A 219 34.36 -4.08 29.52
CA GLY A 219 33.46 -5.17 29.87
C GLY A 219 33.99 -6.56 29.52
N ASN A 220 33.09 -7.45 29.11
CA ASN A 220 33.43 -8.83 28.79
C ASN A 220 34.22 -8.90 27.47
N ARG A 221 35.49 -9.30 27.51
CA ARG A 221 36.33 -9.50 26.31
C ARG A 221 35.62 -10.33 25.24
N GLN A 222 34.88 -11.36 25.65
CA GLN A 222 34.16 -12.25 24.75
C GLN A 222 33.09 -11.51 23.92
N SER A 223 32.42 -10.50 24.49
CA SER A 223 31.41 -9.75 23.75
C SER A 223 32.00 -8.91 22.64
N TRP A 224 33.17 -8.33 22.90
CA TRP A 224 33.91 -7.54 21.91
C TRP A 224 34.44 -8.43 20.79
N THR A 225 34.96 -9.62 21.13
CA THR A 225 35.38 -10.59 20.12
C THR A 225 34.23 -10.98 19.20
N SER A 226 33.06 -11.36 19.73
CA SER A 226 31.91 -11.74 18.89
C SER A 226 31.38 -10.57 18.05
N LEU A 227 31.35 -9.35 18.60
CA LEU A 227 30.85 -8.17 17.89
C LEU A 227 31.74 -7.83 16.69
N ILE A 228 33.05 -7.86 16.89
CA ILE A 228 34.01 -7.62 15.82
C ILE A 228 34.05 -8.79 14.84
N GLY A 229 33.93 -10.03 15.31
CA GLY A 229 33.76 -11.20 14.46
C GLY A 229 32.56 -11.08 13.53
N ALA A 230 31.42 -10.60 14.03
CA ALA A 230 30.23 -10.35 13.21
C ALA A 230 30.46 -9.23 12.17
N ALA A 231 31.15 -8.15 12.52
CA ALA A 231 31.48 -7.08 11.57
C ALA A 231 32.43 -7.57 10.46
N ASP A 232 33.46 -8.34 10.83
CA ASP A 232 34.42 -8.92 9.88
C ASP A 232 33.73 -9.95 8.96
N ALA A 233 32.81 -10.78 9.49
CA ALA A 233 32.00 -11.71 8.70
C ALA A 233 31.07 -10.98 7.71
N ALA A 234 30.44 -9.89 8.15
CA ALA A 234 29.60 -9.07 7.29
C ALA A 234 30.40 -8.40 6.15
N ASP A 235 31.60 -7.90 6.43
CA ASP A 235 32.49 -7.38 5.38
C ASP A 235 32.98 -8.48 4.43
N ARG A 236 33.26 -9.70 4.91
CA ARG A 236 33.58 -10.85 4.04
C ARG A 236 32.45 -11.11 3.05
N ILE A 237 31.20 -11.16 3.50
CA ILE A 237 30.03 -11.33 2.62
C ILE A 237 29.94 -10.19 1.60
N ALA A 238 30.16 -8.94 2.02
CA ALA A 238 30.13 -7.78 1.14
C ALA A 238 31.26 -7.82 0.08
N ALA A 239 32.41 -8.39 0.42
CA ALA A 239 33.60 -8.49 -0.43
C ALA A 239 33.62 -9.70 -1.38
N LEU A 240 32.75 -10.71 -1.17
CA LEU A 240 32.65 -11.88 -2.07
C LEU A 240 32.49 -11.44 -3.54
N ALA A 241 33.03 -12.17 -4.50
CA ALA A 241 32.83 -11.87 -5.93
C ALA A 241 31.37 -12.14 -6.34
N PRO A 242 30.76 -11.43 -7.31
CA PRO A 242 29.38 -11.69 -7.76
C PRO A 242 29.15 -13.14 -8.18
N GLU A 243 30.22 -13.78 -8.63
CA GLU A 243 30.29 -15.14 -9.15
C GLU A 243 30.64 -16.17 -8.05
N SER A 244 30.75 -15.76 -6.78
CA SER A 244 31.07 -16.69 -5.69
C SER A 244 30.04 -17.81 -5.62
N ASP A 245 30.51 -19.04 -5.42
CA ASP A 245 29.61 -20.19 -5.32
C ASP A 245 28.69 -20.12 -4.09
N SER A 246 27.58 -20.85 -4.18
CA SER A 246 26.54 -20.86 -3.13
C SER A 246 27.06 -21.42 -1.81
N GLU A 247 28.05 -22.32 -1.85
CA GLU A 247 28.65 -22.93 -0.67
C GLU A 247 29.46 -21.90 0.13
N THR A 248 30.32 -21.14 -0.54
CA THR A 248 31.11 -20.05 0.05
C THR A 248 30.19 -18.99 0.64
N LEU A 249 29.13 -18.61 -0.07
CA LEU A 249 28.16 -17.63 0.44
C LEU A 249 27.40 -18.16 1.67
N THR A 250 26.98 -19.42 1.65
CA THR A 250 26.27 -20.06 2.77
C THR A 250 27.17 -20.14 4.00
N GLN A 251 28.42 -20.57 3.82
CA GLN A 251 29.40 -20.64 4.89
C GLN A 251 29.65 -19.26 5.53
N ALA A 252 29.78 -18.20 4.72
CA ALA A 252 29.96 -16.85 5.22
C ALA A 252 28.72 -16.33 5.99
N ILE A 253 27.51 -16.67 5.54
CA ILE A 253 26.25 -16.32 6.23
C ILE A 253 26.12 -17.05 7.57
N ASP A 254 26.45 -18.35 7.61
CA ASP A 254 26.40 -19.13 8.84
C ASP A 254 27.44 -18.67 9.86
N GLU A 255 28.63 -18.27 9.40
CA GLU A 255 29.64 -17.63 10.23
C GLU A 255 29.14 -16.32 10.84
N LEU A 256 28.56 -15.42 10.03
CA LEU A 256 27.96 -14.17 10.52
C LEU A 256 26.90 -14.45 11.59
N ARG A 257 26.04 -15.45 11.37
CA ARG A 257 24.99 -15.81 12.32
C ARG A 257 25.57 -16.35 13.63
N SER A 258 26.57 -17.22 13.54
CA SER A 258 27.26 -17.76 14.72
C SER A 258 27.86 -16.63 15.56
N GLU A 259 28.57 -15.69 14.94
CA GLU A 259 29.15 -14.53 15.62
C GLU A 259 28.07 -13.65 16.27
N LEU A 260 26.98 -13.36 15.56
CA LEU A 260 25.86 -12.57 16.09
C LEU A 260 25.20 -13.22 17.32
N THR A 261 25.12 -14.55 17.39
CA THR A 261 24.60 -15.23 18.59
C THR A 261 25.51 -15.10 19.80
N GLY A 262 26.82 -14.89 19.58
CA GLY A 262 27.80 -14.64 20.62
C GLY A 262 27.83 -13.19 21.09
N VAL A 263 27.11 -12.28 20.45
CA VAL A 263 27.09 -10.85 20.81
C VAL A 263 26.19 -10.64 22.02
N THR A 264 26.81 -10.47 23.18
CA THR A 264 26.11 -10.15 24.43
C THR A 264 26.77 -8.94 25.08
N GLY A 265 26.09 -7.82 25.31
CA GLY A 265 26.74 -6.72 26.02
C GLY A 265 26.08 -5.37 25.77
N PRO A 266 26.64 -4.30 26.38
CA PRO A 266 26.06 -2.96 26.33
C PRO A 266 26.36 -2.18 25.04
N VAL A 267 27.19 -2.73 24.13
CA VAL A 267 27.62 -2.02 22.92
C VAL A 267 26.48 -1.84 21.92
N LEU A 268 25.69 -2.89 21.70
CA LEU A 268 24.46 -2.83 20.91
C LEU A 268 23.26 -2.73 21.83
N THR A 269 22.34 -1.82 21.54
CA THR A 269 21.03 -1.85 22.18
C THR A 269 20.24 -3.08 21.73
N GLY A 270 19.27 -3.54 22.54
CA GLY A 270 18.43 -4.68 22.17
C GLY A 270 17.69 -4.48 20.83
N ASN A 271 17.32 -3.24 20.51
CA ASN A 271 16.71 -2.89 19.22
C ASN A 271 17.71 -2.98 18.06
N GLU A 272 18.93 -2.50 18.22
CA GLU A 272 19.96 -2.59 17.18
C GLU A 272 20.34 -4.05 16.90
N LEU A 273 20.47 -4.87 17.94
CA LEU A 273 20.72 -6.31 17.78
C LEU A 273 19.57 -6.99 17.04
N ALA A 274 18.31 -6.64 17.34
CA ALA A 274 17.14 -7.17 16.62
C ALA A 274 17.13 -6.76 15.14
N ILE A 275 17.46 -5.50 14.83
CA ILE A 275 17.55 -5.00 13.45
C ILE A 275 18.65 -5.74 12.68
N ILE A 276 19.84 -5.88 13.27
CA ILE A 276 20.97 -6.58 12.66
C ILE A 276 20.64 -8.06 12.44
N ALA A 277 20.05 -8.73 13.44
CA ALA A 277 19.62 -10.12 13.32
C ALA A 277 18.56 -10.31 12.23
N GLN A 278 17.61 -9.38 12.10
CA GLN A 278 16.61 -9.42 11.05
C GLN A 278 17.23 -9.24 9.65
N ARG A 279 18.20 -8.33 9.49
CA ARG A 279 18.93 -8.16 8.21
C ARG A 279 19.73 -9.42 7.86
N ALA A 280 20.41 -10.02 8.83
CA ALA A 280 21.13 -11.29 8.62
C ALA A 280 20.17 -12.42 8.20
N LYS A 281 18.97 -12.48 8.80
CA LYS A 281 17.90 -13.40 8.37
C LYS A 281 17.45 -13.14 6.93
N ASN A 282 17.28 -11.87 6.56
CA ASN A 282 16.91 -11.49 5.19
C ASN A 282 17.97 -11.89 4.16
N ILE A 283 19.27 -11.72 4.47
CA ILE A 283 20.38 -12.20 3.64
C ILE A 283 20.27 -13.70 3.38
N ARG A 284 20.01 -14.51 4.42
CA ARG A 284 19.81 -15.96 4.28
C ARG A 284 18.63 -16.28 3.38
N ASN A 285 17.48 -15.65 3.61
CA ASN A 285 16.28 -15.87 2.81
C ASN A 285 16.51 -15.54 1.33
N MET A 286 17.19 -14.43 1.05
CA MET A 286 17.55 -14.06 -0.32
C MET A 286 18.51 -15.07 -0.98
N SER A 287 19.48 -15.60 -0.23
CA SER A 287 20.38 -16.65 -0.71
C SER A 287 19.61 -17.91 -1.13
N VAL A 288 18.68 -18.37 -0.28
CA VAL A 288 17.81 -19.52 -0.57
C VAL A 288 16.93 -19.27 -1.79
N MET A 289 16.31 -18.09 -1.89
CA MET A 289 15.48 -17.73 -3.05
C MET A 289 16.28 -17.65 -4.35
N SER A 290 17.51 -17.15 -4.31
CA SER A 290 18.42 -17.14 -5.46
C SER A 290 18.72 -18.56 -5.95
N GLU A 291 18.97 -19.48 -5.02
CA GLU A 291 19.27 -20.87 -5.34
C GLU A 291 18.05 -21.59 -5.93
N ILE A 292 16.86 -21.34 -5.36
CA ILE A 292 15.60 -21.83 -5.93
C ILE A 292 15.39 -21.27 -7.34
N ALA A 293 15.55 -19.96 -7.54
CA ALA A 293 15.43 -19.33 -8.87
C ALA A 293 16.45 -19.89 -9.86
N ARG A 294 17.68 -20.20 -9.42
CA ARG A 294 18.72 -20.84 -10.23
C ARG A 294 18.32 -22.25 -10.66
N VAL A 295 17.80 -23.05 -9.74
CA VAL A 295 17.30 -24.41 -10.02
C VAL A 295 16.09 -24.36 -10.97
N LEU A 296 15.15 -23.44 -10.73
CA LEU A 296 13.96 -23.23 -11.55
C LEU A 296 14.29 -22.72 -12.96
N GLY A 297 15.28 -21.85 -13.10
CA GLY A 297 15.72 -21.30 -14.39
C GLY A 297 16.51 -22.26 -15.26
N ALA A 298 17.03 -23.37 -14.69
CA ALA A 298 17.96 -24.24 -15.38
C ALA A 298 17.33 -25.35 -16.24
N GLN A 299 16.14 -25.93 -15.96
CA GLN A 299 15.68 -27.14 -16.67
C GLN A 299 14.16 -27.40 -16.80
N ARG A 300 13.85 -28.35 -17.70
CA ARG A 300 12.52 -28.82 -18.17
C ARG A 300 11.59 -29.26 -17.02
N ARG A 301 10.30 -28.94 -17.19
CA ARG A 301 9.20 -29.03 -16.21
C ARG A 301 9.01 -30.37 -15.48
N ASP A 302 9.46 -31.49 -16.03
CA ASP A 302 9.02 -32.81 -15.55
C ASP A 302 9.82 -33.36 -14.35
N ASP A 303 10.96 -32.74 -14.00
CA ASP A 303 11.84 -33.17 -12.88
C ASP A 303 11.94 -32.11 -11.77
N LEU A 304 11.10 -31.08 -11.85
CA LEU A 304 11.22 -29.82 -11.09
C LEU A 304 10.84 -30.01 -9.61
N PHE A 305 9.73 -30.70 -9.33
CA PHE A 305 9.25 -30.91 -7.96
C PHE A 305 10.15 -31.85 -7.14
N VAL A 306 10.68 -32.91 -7.77
CA VAL A 306 11.60 -33.85 -7.12
C VAL A 306 12.89 -33.15 -6.74
N ARG A 307 13.45 -32.32 -7.62
CA ARG A 307 14.70 -31.60 -7.36
C ARG A 307 14.56 -30.42 -6.42
N ILE A 308 13.42 -29.74 -6.39
CA ILE A 308 13.12 -28.71 -5.38
C ILE A 308 13.05 -29.36 -4.00
N ALA A 309 12.35 -30.49 -3.87
CA ALA A 309 12.32 -31.25 -2.63
C ALA A 309 13.72 -31.76 -2.25
N GLU A 310 14.51 -32.25 -3.21
CA GLU A 310 15.87 -32.74 -2.96
C GLU A 310 16.86 -31.62 -2.60
N ALA A 311 16.74 -30.43 -3.19
CA ALA A 311 17.54 -29.25 -2.86
C ALA A 311 17.17 -28.64 -1.50
N ALA A 312 15.88 -28.68 -1.15
CA ALA A 312 15.39 -28.26 0.16
C ALA A 312 15.88 -29.21 1.27
N VAL A 313 15.88 -30.52 1.00
CA VAL A 313 16.42 -31.55 1.91
C VAL A 313 17.95 -31.44 2.04
N LYS A 314 18.67 -31.13 0.95
CA LYS A 314 20.14 -30.95 0.98
C LYS A 314 20.59 -29.65 1.64
N SER A 315 19.71 -28.67 1.82
CA SER A 315 20.04 -27.36 2.40
C SER A 315 19.68 -27.20 3.88
N ASP A 316 19.27 -28.28 4.57
CA ASP A 316 18.74 -28.23 5.94
C ASP A 316 17.68 -27.11 6.11
N ALA A 317 16.88 -26.90 5.05
CA ALA A 317 15.78 -25.95 5.10
C ALA A 317 14.74 -26.46 6.12
N PRO A 318 14.25 -25.60 7.04
CA PRO A 318 13.23 -26.02 8.00
C PRO A 318 11.99 -26.51 7.26
N GLU A 319 11.34 -27.59 7.74
CA GLU A 319 10.17 -28.23 7.10
C GLU A 319 9.07 -27.24 6.72
N GLU A 320 8.92 -26.16 7.50
CA GLU A 320 7.99 -25.05 7.28
C GLU A 320 8.26 -24.29 5.96
N ALA A 321 9.54 -24.08 5.61
CA ALA A 321 9.93 -23.45 4.35
C ALA A 321 9.69 -24.38 3.15
N ILE A 322 9.82 -25.70 3.35
CA ILE A 322 9.56 -26.71 2.31
C ILE A 322 8.06 -26.84 2.06
N ALA A 323 7.25 -26.85 3.13
CA ALA A 323 5.79 -26.87 3.07
C ALA A 323 5.22 -25.60 2.39
N GLY A 324 5.78 -24.43 2.72
CA GLY A 324 5.42 -23.16 2.07
C GLY A 324 5.78 -23.12 0.58
N LEU A 325 6.87 -23.78 0.16
CA LEU A 325 7.31 -23.79 -1.24
C LEU A 325 6.56 -24.80 -2.11
N LEU A 326 6.11 -25.92 -1.53
CA LEU A 326 5.38 -26.97 -2.26
C LEU A 326 3.87 -26.77 -2.29
N GLY A 327 3.31 -25.87 -1.49
CA GLY A 327 1.94 -25.33 -1.63
C GLY A 327 0.79 -26.36 -1.67
N VAL A 328 1.06 -27.64 -1.40
CA VAL A 328 0.08 -28.72 -1.46
C VAL A 328 0.33 -29.64 -0.29
N GLY A 329 -0.23 -29.27 0.86
CA GLY A 329 -0.71 -30.31 1.77
C GLY A 329 -1.79 -31.09 1.02
N LEU A 330 -1.50 -32.32 0.60
CA LEU A 330 -2.51 -33.31 0.19
C LEU A 330 -3.33 -33.73 1.43
N GLY A 331 -4.01 -32.76 2.04
CA GLY A 331 -4.95 -32.96 3.13
C GLY A 331 -6.29 -33.38 2.56
N LEU A 332 -6.69 -34.60 2.87
CA LEU A 332 -7.97 -35.19 2.49
C LEU A 332 -9.16 -34.33 2.97
N ALA A 333 -10.16 -34.21 2.10
CA ALA A 333 -11.42 -33.50 2.27
C ALA A 333 -11.98 -33.50 3.71
N GLY A 334 -11.93 -32.34 4.35
CA GLY A 334 -12.65 -32.04 5.59
C GLY A 334 -13.32 -30.67 5.46
N ASN A 335 -14.62 -30.61 5.75
CA ASN A 335 -15.45 -29.40 5.70
C ASN A 335 -15.03 -28.38 6.79
N ALA A 336 -13.92 -27.66 6.61
CA ALA A 336 -13.25 -26.96 7.71
C ALA A 336 -13.70 -25.50 7.98
N VAL A 337 -14.80 -25.00 7.40
CA VAL A 337 -15.24 -23.61 7.68
C VAL A 337 -15.88 -23.45 9.06
N THR A 338 -16.36 -24.53 9.68
CA THR A 338 -17.16 -24.45 10.92
C THR A 338 -16.41 -24.00 12.16
N ASP A 339 -15.08 -24.07 12.17
CA ASP A 339 -14.27 -23.72 13.35
C ASP A 339 -13.63 -22.32 13.26
N MET A 340 -14.01 -21.52 12.26
CA MET A 340 -13.49 -20.18 12.05
C MET A 340 -13.98 -19.23 13.17
N GLN A 341 -13.06 -18.76 14.02
CA GLN A 341 -13.37 -17.68 14.95
C GLN A 341 -13.60 -16.39 14.18
N LEU A 342 -14.86 -16.06 13.92
CA LEU A 342 -15.28 -14.82 13.27
C LEU A 342 -14.91 -13.59 14.14
N PRO A 343 -14.09 -12.65 13.63
CA PRO A 343 -13.90 -11.35 14.29
C PRO A 343 -15.24 -10.62 14.53
N GLU A 344 -15.34 -9.88 15.63
CA GLU A 344 -16.58 -9.21 16.07
C GLU A 344 -17.14 -8.26 14.99
N GLY A 345 -18.36 -8.57 14.51
CA GLY A 345 -19.25 -7.67 13.78
C GLY A 345 -18.88 -7.31 12.33
N ILE A 346 -19.89 -7.15 11.48
CA ILE A 346 -19.76 -6.41 10.21
C ILE A 346 -19.94 -4.93 10.57
N PRO A 347 -19.04 -4.02 10.14
CA PRO A 347 -19.21 -2.61 10.42
C PRO A 347 -20.54 -2.11 9.86
N ALA A 348 -21.28 -1.33 10.64
CA ALA A 348 -22.57 -0.79 10.23
C ALA A 348 -22.41 0.17 9.03
N VAL A 349 -21.34 0.95 9.03
CA VAL A 349 -21.09 2.00 8.04
C VAL A 349 -19.69 1.85 7.47
N VAL A 350 -19.54 2.00 6.14
CA VAL A 350 -18.23 1.99 5.48
C VAL A 350 -18.14 3.18 4.53
N LEU A 351 -17.12 4.03 4.72
CA LEU A 351 -16.76 5.07 3.76
C LEU A 351 -15.60 4.58 2.91
N TYR A 352 -15.72 4.71 1.59
CA TYR A 352 -14.74 4.26 0.63
C TYR A 352 -14.34 5.39 -0.33
N SER A 353 -13.04 5.58 -0.53
CA SER A 353 -12.48 6.46 -1.57
C SER A 353 -12.05 5.61 -2.77
N PRO A 354 -12.79 5.63 -3.89
CA PRO A 354 -12.39 4.92 -5.11
C PRO A 354 -10.97 5.23 -5.57
N SER A 355 -10.25 4.25 -6.12
CA SER A 355 -8.91 4.46 -6.68
C SER A 355 -8.88 5.40 -7.90
N ILE A 356 -10.04 5.66 -8.53
CA ILE A 356 -10.18 6.68 -9.59
C ILE A 356 -10.02 8.10 -9.03
N ASN A 357 -10.19 8.28 -7.72
CA ASN A 357 -9.87 9.53 -7.05
C ASN A 357 -8.35 9.68 -7.05
N THR A 358 -7.81 10.79 -7.56
CA THR A 358 -6.35 10.99 -7.58
C THR A 358 -5.83 11.78 -6.38
N SER A 359 -6.72 12.26 -5.51
CA SER A 359 -6.38 13.08 -4.35
C SER A 359 -6.98 12.50 -3.08
N PRO A 360 -6.24 12.58 -1.95
CA PRO A 360 -6.77 12.20 -0.65
C PRO A 360 -7.92 13.13 -0.24
N ILE A 361 -8.82 12.61 0.60
CA ILE A 361 -10.02 13.32 1.06
C ILE A 361 -9.98 13.39 2.58
N SER A 362 -9.97 14.62 3.10
CA SER A 362 -10.07 14.89 4.54
C SER A 362 -11.49 15.29 4.92
N PHE A 363 -12.01 14.69 5.99
CA PHE A 363 -13.34 14.96 6.52
C PHE A 363 -13.35 14.79 8.04
N VAL A 364 -14.39 15.34 8.68
CA VAL A 364 -14.60 15.27 10.12
C VAL A 364 -15.90 14.52 10.41
N CYS A 365 -15.84 13.52 11.28
CA CYS A 365 -17.00 12.81 11.82
C CYS A 365 -17.43 13.45 13.15
N ASP A 366 -18.71 13.75 13.29
CA ASP A 366 -19.35 14.35 14.48
C ASP A 366 -18.62 15.59 15.03
N ASP A 367 -18.04 16.39 14.14
CA ASP A 367 -17.26 17.59 14.45
C ASP A 367 -16.04 17.36 15.38
N ALA A 368 -15.63 16.09 15.58
CA ALA A 368 -14.58 15.73 16.54
C ALA A 368 -13.46 14.88 15.94
N LEU A 369 -13.79 13.91 15.08
CA LEU A 369 -12.83 12.95 14.55
C LEU A 369 -12.45 13.31 13.11
N GLU A 370 -11.25 13.85 12.92
CA GLU A 370 -10.70 14.13 11.59
C GLU A 370 -10.07 12.85 11.00
N ILE A 371 -10.48 12.51 9.77
CA ILE A 371 -10.02 11.34 9.04
C ILE A 371 -9.59 11.80 7.64
N THR A 372 -8.46 11.28 7.17
CA THR A 372 -8.02 11.46 5.77
C THR A 372 -7.93 10.10 5.11
N LEU A 373 -8.61 9.93 3.97
CA LEU A 373 -8.57 8.72 3.15
C LEU A 373 -7.76 8.95 1.89
N ALA A 374 -6.77 8.10 1.65
CA ALA A 374 -6.08 8.03 0.37
C ALA A 374 -6.95 7.35 -0.71
N PRO A 375 -6.61 7.51 -2.00
CA PRO A 375 -7.24 6.75 -3.08
C PRO A 375 -7.19 5.23 -2.87
N GLY A 376 -8.34 4.57 -2.97
CA GLY A 376 -8.49 3.13 -2.75
C GLY A 376 -8.73 2.73 -1.29
N GLU A 377 -8.57 3.65 -0.34
CA GLU A 377 -8.76 3.33 1.09
C GLU A 377 -10.23 3.32 1.50
N MET A 378 -10.48 2.60 2.59
CA MET A 378 -11.77 2.52 3.25
C MET A 378 -11.63 2.69 4.75
N VAL A 379 -12.66 3.26 5.37
CA VAL A 379 -12.76 3.33 6.84
C VAL A 379 -14.08 2.71 7.29
N PRO A 380 -14.03 1.64 8.10
CA PRO A 380 -15.20 1.14 8.79
C PRO A 380 -15.56 2.06 9.96
N LEU A 381 -16.85 2.26 10.14
CA LEU A 381 -17.45 3.05 11.21
C LEU A 381 -18.50 2.16 11.90
N ASP A 382 -18.49 2.18 13.23
CA ASP A 382 -19.28 1.30 14.10
C ASP A 382 -20.73 1.76 14.28
N GLN A 383 -21.00 3.05 14.07
CA GLN A 383 -22.32 3.67 14.21
C GLN A 383 -22.58 4.71 13.12
N ALA A 384 -23.77 5.32 13.15
CA ALA A 384 -24.10 6.47 12.30
C ALA A 384 -23.30 7.71 12.71
N PHE A 385 -22.82 8.47 11.73
CA PHE A 385 -22.02 9.69 11.94
C PHE A 385 -22.54 10.86 11.09
N VAL A 386 -22.27 12.08 11.54
CA VAL A 386 -22.36 13.28 10.70
C VAL A 386 -20.99 13.56 10.10
N VAL A 387 -20.86 13.37 8.79
CA VAL A 387 -19.62 13.63 8.04
C VAL A 387 -19.65 15.06 7.48
N ALA A 388 -18.65 15.85 7.84
CA ALA A 388 -18.42 17.20 7.35
C ALA A 388 -17.11 17.28 6.54
N PHE A 389 -17.11 17.90 5.36
CA PHE A 389 -15.90 18.03 4.54
C PHE A 389 -15.94 19.25 3.61
N GLN A 390 -14.77 19.74 3.21
CA GLN A 390 -14.65 20.79 2.18
C GLN A 390 -14.73 20.15 0.80
N ASN A 391 -15.63 20.61 -0.06
CA ASN A 391 -15.85 20.02 -1.38
C ASN A 391 -14.75 20.33 -2.43
N GLY A 392 -13.61 20.88 -2.02
CA GLY A 392 -12.55 21.38 -2.92
C GLY A 392 -12.88 22.70 -3.64
N LYS A 393 -14.11 23.23 -3.50
CA LYS A 393 -14.53 24.53 -4.06
C LYS A 393 -14.79 25.60 -2.97
N GLY A 394 -14.30 25.37 -1.75
CA GLY A 394 -14.50 26.29 -0.63
C GLY A 394 -15.79 26.11 0.15
N ALA A 395 -16.73 25.27 -0.31
CA ALA A 395 -17.96 24.99 0.43
C ALA A 395 -17.79 23.78 1.36
N VAL A 396 -18.31 23.88 2.57
CA VAL A 396 -18.38 22.75 3.51
C VAL A 396 -19.72 22.05 3.33
N LYS A 397 -19.69 20.74 3.09
CA LYS A 397 -20.87 19.88 3.04
C LYS A 397 -20.98 19.07 4.32
N ARG A 398 -22.20 18.74 4.74
CA ARG A 398 -22.52 17.89 5.89
C ARG A 398 -23.54 16.84 5.48
N TYR A 399 -23.28 15.58 5.83
CA TYR A 399 -24.18 14.46 5.60
C TYR A 399 -24.30 13.60 6.85
N THR A 400 -25.52 13.21 7.20
CA THR A 400 -25.74 12.12 8.15
C THR A 400 -25.65 10.80 7.38
N ILE A 401 -24.66 9.98 7.70
CA ILE A 401 -24.50 8.63 7.16
C ILE A 401 -25.02 7.63 8.18
N ASN A 402 -25.95 6.78 7.72
CA ASN A 402 -26.53 5.69 8.51
C ASN A 402 -25.91 4.37 8.03
N ASP A 403 -26.47 3.24 8.45
CA ASP A 403 -26.03 1.90 8.02
C ASP A 403 -25.94 1.79 6.49
N GLY A 404 -24.79 1.33 5.99
CA GLY A 404 -24.54 1.17 4.56
C GLY A 404 -23.12 1.48 4.11
N MET A 405 -22.87 1.24 2.83
CA MET A 405 -21.62 1.62 2.17
C MET A 405 -21.78 2.96 1.45
N TYR A 406 -20.83 3.86 1.63
CA TYR A 406 -20.80 5.18 1.03
C TYR A 406 -19.52 5.36 0.22
N ARG A 407 -19.65 5.94 -0.97
CA ARG A 407 -18.49 6.24 -1.82
C ARG A 407 -18.31 7.74 -1.99
N TRP A 408 -17.06 8.16 -1.99
CA TRP A 408 -16.67 9.49 -2.44
C TRP A 408 -16.74 9.56 -3.97
N VAL A 409 -17.30 10.66 -4.48
CA VAL A 409 -17.37 10.95 -5.92
C VAL A 409 -16.94 12.38 -6.19
N VAL A 410 -16.24 12.61 -7.29
CA VAL A 410 -15.95 13.95 -7.80
C VAL A 410 -17.05 14.33 -8.79
N GLY A 411 -17.89 15.30 -8.42
CA GLY A 411 -18.92 15.86 -9.30
C GLY A 411 -18.54 17.23 -9.86
N GLN A 412 -19.44 17.82 -10.64
CA GLN A 412 -19.28 19.19 -11.15
C GLN A 412 -19.10 20.24 -10.02
N ASN A 413 -19.65 19.97 -8.83
CA ASN A 413 -19.54 20.83 -7.65
C ASN A 413 -18.43 20.39 -6.68
N GLY A 414 -17.44 19.66 -7.17
CA GLY A 414 -16.35 19.12 -6.36
C GLY A 414 -16.75 17.82 -5.66
N TRP A 415 -16.13 17.55 -4.51
CA TRP A 415 -16.36 16.32 -3.77
C TRP A 415 -17.81 16.16 -3.30
N ASP A 416 -18.27 14.92 -3.32
CA ASP A 416 -19.56 14.51 -2.79
C ASP A 416 -19.49 13.10 -2.21
N VAL A 417 -20.42 12.78 -1.30
CA VAL A 417 -20.61 11.43 -0.79
C VAL A 417 -21.93 10.88 -1.32
N ARG A 418 -21.92 9.66 -1.85
CA ARG A 418 -23.13 8.97 -2.31
C ARG A 418 -23.24 7.61 -1.64
N GLN A 419 -24.41 7.31 -1.11
CA GLN A 419 -24.72 5.96 -0.66
C GLN A 419 -24.66 5.01 -1.85
N LYS A 420 -23.94 3.91 -1.70
CA LYS A 420 -23.92 2.80 -2.64
C LYS A 420 -24.79 1.71 -2.06
N THR A 421 -25.95 1.49 -2.69
CA THR A 421 -26.96 0.57 -2.19
C THR A 421 -26.59 -0.88 -2.41
N ALA A 422 -25.92 -1.21 -3.52
CA ALA A 422 -25.50 -2.57 -3.85
C ALA A 422 -23.98 -2.65 -4.09
N VAL A 423 -23.36 -3.65 -3.46
CA VAL A 423 -21.98 -4.05 -3.67
C VAL A 423 -21.99 -5.30 -4.54
N GLU A 424 -21.39 -5.19 -5.72
CA GLU A 424 -21.19 -6.30 -6.65
C GLU A 424 -19.74 -6.74 -6.53
N VAL A 425 -19.54 -7.99 -6.16
CA VAL A 425 -18.23 -8.61 -5.95
C VAL A 425 -18.19 -9.91 -6.74
N SER A 426 -17.15 -10.10 -7.56
CA SER A 426 -16.87 -11.41 -8.14
C SER A 426 -15.64 -12.02 -7.49
N ILE A 427 -15.69 -13.33 -7.21
CA ILE A 427 -14.59 -14.11 -6.65
C ILE A 427 -14.18 -15.12 -7.71
N ASP A 428 -13.01 -14.91 -8.28
CA ASP A 428 -12.38 -15.73 -9.30
C ASP A 428 -11.43 -16.74 -8.64
N ALA A 429 -11.88 -17.99 -8.55
CA ALA A 429 -11.11 -19.13 -8.09
C ALA A 429 -10.52 -19.95 -9.26
N SER A 430 -10.38 -19.34 -10.45
CA SER A 430 -9.84 -20.03 -11.63
C SER A 430 -8.38 -20.47 -11.47
N GLY A 431 -7.61 -19.73 -10.67
CA GLY A 431 -6.22 -20.07 -10.33
C GLY A 431 -6.08 -21.04 -9.17
N SER A 432 -7.16 -21.36 -8.46
CA SER A 432 -7.10 -22.24 -7.29
C SER A 432 -7.17 -23.72 -7.68
N PRO A 433 -6.28 -24.58 -7.16
CA PRO A 433 -6.32 -26.02 -7.42
C PRO A 433 -7.46 -26.74 -6.67
N ALA A 434 -8.10 -26.08 -5.71
CA ALA A 434 -9.13 -26.65 -4.85
C ALA A 434 -10.34 -25.71 -4.70
N GLU A 435 -11.44 -26.24 -4.15
CA GLU A 435 -12.61 -25.44 -3.83
C GLU A 435 -12.27 -24.40 -2.75
N PHE A 436 -12.62 -23.15 -3.00
CA PHE A 436 -12.45 -22.06 -2.04
C PHE A 436 -13.66 -21.96 -1.15
N HIS A 437 -13.50 -22.21 0.15
CA HIS A 437 -14.57 -22.04 1.11
C HIS A 437 -14.40 -20.74 1.88
N TYR A 438 -15.49 -19.98 2.00
CA TYR A 438 -15.49 -18.66 2.65
C TYR A 438 -16.84 -18.37 3.30
N LEU A 439 -16.85 -17.37 4.18
CA LEU A 439 -18.04 -16.80 4.79
C LEU A 439 -18.24 -15.42 4.19
N ILE A 440 -19.39 -15.17 3.60
CA ILE A 440 -19.79 -13.82 3.16
C ILE A 440 -20.79 -13.27 4.16
N ASN A 441 -20.41 -12.20 4.87
CA ASN A 441 -21.21 -11.65 5.96
C ASN A 441 -21.64 -12.75 6.98
N GLY A 442 -20.73 -13.68 7.29
CA GLY A 442 -20.97 -14.82 8.17
C GLY A 442 -21.78 -15.98 7.56
N GLN A 443 -22.26 -15.86 6.31
CA GLN A 443 -22.95 -16.95 5.61
C GLN A 443 -21.97 -17.81 4.84
N PRO A 444 -21.93 -19.14 5.06
CA PRO A 444 -21.01 -20.02 4.35
C PRO A 444 -21.32 -20.07 2.86
N GLN A 445 -20.26 -20.02 2.06
CA GLN A 445 -20.25 -20.07 0.61
C GLN A 445 -19.07 -20.93 0.15
N SER A 446 -19.11 -21.34 -1.11
CA SER A 446 -17.97 -21.93 -1.76
C SER A 446 -17.86 -21.51 -3.22
N ALA A 447 -16.62 -21.42 -3.71
CA ALA A 447 -16.30 -21.20 -5.12
C ALA A 447 -15.51 -22.41 -5.61
N PRO A 448 -16.10 -23.25 -6.49
CA PRO A 448 -15.40 -24.37 -7.08
C PRO A 448 -14.08 -23.97 -7.75
N ALA A 449 -13.09 -24.86 -7.70
CA ALA A 449 -11.85 -24.69 -8.47
C ALA A 449 -12.16 -24.43 -9.94
N GLY A 450 -11.50 -23.45 -10.56
CA GLY A 450 -11.75 -23.14 -11.96
C GLY A 450 -12.95 -22.23 -12.24
N SER A 451 -13.64 -21.72 -11.20
CA SER A 451 -14.89 -20.96 -11.36
C SER A 451 -14.80 -19.51 -10.92
N VAL A 452 -15.77 -18.70 -11.38
CA VAL A 452 -15.99 -17.33 -10.93
C VAL A 452 -17.40 -17.25 -10.34
N ILE A 453 -17.52 -16.80 -9.10
CA ILE A 453 -18.81 -16.62 -8.41
C ILE A 453 -19.09 -15.13 -8.22
N GLU A 454 -20.28 -14.69 -8.58
CA GLU A 454 -20.73 -13.31 -8.42
C GLU A 454 -21.67 -13.18 -7.22
N HIS A 455 -21.45 -12.15 -6.41
CA HIS A 455 -22.27 -11.77 -5.27
C HIS A 455 -22.80 -10.36 -5.45
N ARG A 456 -24.07 -10.18 -5.10
CA ARG A 456 -24.71 -8.87 -5.04
C ARG A 456 -25.37 -8.71 -3.68
N LEU A 457 -24.82 -7.80 -2.88
CA LEU A 457 -25.22 -7.61 -1.49
C LEU A 457 -25.57 -6.14 -1.25
N ASP A 458 -26.54 -5.91 -0.36
CA ASP A 458 -26.91 -4.58 0.07
C ASP A 458 -26.08 -4.19 1.31
N GLY A 459 -25.24 -3.15 1.18
CA GLY A 459 -24.40 -2.65 2.26
C GLY A 459 -22.94 -3.18 2.26
N PRO A 460 -22.21 -2.97 3.37
CA PRO A 460 -20.84 -3.45 3.52
C PRO A 460 -20.73 -4.97 3.37
N VAL A 461 -19.66 -5.42 2.70
CA VAL A 461 -19.40 -6.85 2.49
C VAL A 461 -18.08 -7.20 3.13
N ARG A 462 -18.12 -8.23 3.97
CA ARG A 462 -16.95 -8.83 4.59
C ARG A 462 -16.87 -10.28 4.16
N ILE A 463 -15.67 -10.70 3.76
CA ILE A 463 -15.37 -12.07 3.38
C ILE A 463 -14.34 -12.61 4.38
N ASP A 464 -14.71 -13.67 5.08
CA ASP A 464 -13.81 -14.41 5.98
C ASP A 464 -13.50 -15.77 5.35
N PHE A 465 -12.27 -16.24 5.41
CA PHE A 465 -11.88 -17.54 4.83
C PHE A 465 -10.69 -18.15 5.57
N ASP A 466 -10.57 -19.47 5.48
CA ASP A 466 -9.42 -20.23 5.97
C ASP A 466 -8.25 -20.01 5.01
N THR A 467 -7.07 -19.70 5.54
CA THR A 467 -5.86 -19.50 4.74
C THR A 467 -5.31 -20.81 4.16
N GLY A 468 -5.85 -21.96 4.54
CA GLY A 468 -5.41 -23.27 4.09
C GLY A 468 -4.09 -23.72 4.70
N LEU A 469 -3.59 -23.01 5.72
CA LEU A 469 -2.35 -23.35 6.43
C LEU A 469 -2.55 -24.46 7.48
N GLY A 470 -3.80 -24.82 7.79
CA GLY A 470 -4.14 -25.88 8.74
C GLY A 470 -3.89 -25.53 10.21
N ASP A 471 -3.54 -24.27 10.50
CA ASP A 471 -3.34 -23.73 11.85
C ASP A 471 -4.63 -23.09 12.42
N GLY A 472 -5.73 -23.14 11.66
CA GLY A 472 -6.99 -22.47 12.00
C GLY A 472 -6.94 -20.94 11.81
N SER A 473 -5.90 -20.40 11.16
CA SER A 473 -5.86 -18.99 10.82
C SER A 473 -6.93 -18.66 9.79
N SER A 474 -7.63 -17.56 10.06
CA SER A 474 -8.58 -16.99 9.13
C SER A 474 -8.13 -15.61 8.72
N ASN A 475 -8.38 -15.28 7.46
CA ASN A 475 -8.24 -13.92 6.98
C ASN A 475 -9.63 -13.31 6.80
N SER A 476 -9.74 -12.02 7.10
CA SER A 476 -10.98 -11.26 7.03
C SER A 476 -10.74 -10.03 6.17
N THR A 477 -11.39 -9.96 5.03
CA THR A 477 -11.26 -8.84 4.10
C THR A 477 -12.58 -8.11 3.98
N LEU A 478 -12.58 -6.82 4.30
CA LEU A 478 -13.67 -5.92 3.93
C LEU A 478 -13.52 -5.61 2.44
N VAL A 479 -14.49 -6.03 1.63
CA VAL A 479 -14.36 -5.93 0.17
C VAL A 479 -15.07 -4.69 -0.37
N THR A 480 -14.42 -4.10 -1.36
CA THR A 480 -14.97 -3.05 -2.20
C THR A 480 -15.62 -3.67 -3.42
N PRO A 481 -16.58 -2.99 -4.07
CA PRO A 481 -17.12 -3.46 -5.34
C PRO A 481 -16.02 -3.69 -6.38
N GLY A 482 -15.95 -4.89 -6.95
CA GLY A 482 -14.89 -5.26 -7.89
C GLY A 482 -14.73 -6.77 -8.06
N ASN A 483 -13.69 -7.14 -8.82
CA ASN A 483 -13.33 -8.53 -9.06
C ASN A 483 -12.15 -8.90 -8.16
N TYR A 484 -12.25 -10.02 -7.47
CA TYR A 484 -11.22 -10.56 -6.59
C TYR A 484 -10.75 -11.89 -7.14
N VAL A 485 -9.45 -12.14 -7.10
CA VAL A 485 -8.85 -13.42 -7.47
C VAL A 485 -8.34 -14.09 -6.21
N VAL A 486 -8.71 -15.35 -6.04
CA VAL A 486 -8.16 -16.22 -5.00
C VAL A 486 -6.73 -16.59 -5.41
N GLY A 487 -5.76 -16.22 -4.60
CA GLY A 487 -4.35 -16.49 -4.83
C GLY A 487 -3.65 -16.98 -3.57
N VAL A 488 -2.37 -17.30 -3.70
CA VAL A 488 -1.50 -17.61 -2.56
C VAL A 488 -0.70 -16.35 -2.23
N ASN A 489 -0.77 -15.91 -0.98
CA ASN A 489 0.05 -14.83 -0.47
C ASN A 489 1.51 -15.28 -0.42
N ALA A 490 2.39 -14.56 -1.11
CA ALA A 490 3.80 -14.93 -1.25
C ALA A 490 4.59 -14.89 0.07
N GLU A 491 4.12 -14.14 1.07
CA GLU A 491 4.78 -13.99 2.37
C GLU A 491 4.38 -15.10 3.33
N THR A 492 3.09 -15.44 3.38
CA THR A 492 2.54 -16.42 4.33
C THR A 492 2.40 -17.82 3.75
N GLY A 493 2.38 -17.95 2.42
CA GLY A 493 2.05 -19.20 1.72
C GLY A 493 0.57 -19.61 1.86
N GLY A 494 -0.24 -18.83 2.57
CA GLY A 494 -1.67 -19.05 2.74
C GLY A 494 -2.48 -18.45 1.61
N TRP A 495 -3.73 -18.87 1.49
CA TRP A 495 -4.68 -18.30 0.54
C TRP A 495 -4.97 -16.85 0.92
N ASP A 496 -5.24 -16.03 -0.08
CA ASP A 496 -5.56 -14.61 0.07
C ASP A 496 -6.46 -14.12 -1.08
N LEU A 497 -7.16 -13.00 -0.85
CA LEU A 497 -8.03 -12.38 -1.83
C LEU A 497 -7.38 -11.12 -2.38
N HIS A 498 -6.96 -11.20 -3.64
CA HIS A 498 -6.34 -10.07 -4.32
C HIS A 498 -7.36 -9.35 -5.19
N ILE A 499 -7.45 -8.03 -5.08
CA ILE A 499 -8.26 -7.27 -6.03
C ILE A 499 -7.65 -7.41 -7.42
N GLN A 500 -8.41 -8.00 -8.35
CA GLN A 500 -8.03 -8.01 -9.75
C GLN A 500 -8.12 -6.55 -10.19
N ARG A 501 -6.96 -5.91 -10.37
CA ARG A 501 -6.92 -4.63 -11.06
C ARG A 501 -7.51 -4.91 -12.42
N GLN A 502 -8.77 -4.50 -12.60
CA GLN A 502 -9.41 -4.51 -13.91
C GLN A 502 -8.38 -3.83 -14.79
N PRO A 503 -7.76 -4.55 -15.76
CA PRO A 503 -6.70 -3.98 -16.57
C PRO A 503 -7.32 -2.73 -17.14
N GLN A 504 -6.92 -1.55 -16.63
CA GLN A 504 -7.63 -0.28 -16.82
C GLN A 504 -7.99 -0.27 -18.28
N SER A 505 -9.28 -0.47 -18.60
CA SER A 505 -9.72 -1.00 -19.88
C SER A 505 -9.10 -0.16 -20.95
N VAL A 506 -7.91 -0.58 -21.49
CA VAL A 506 -6.82 0.33 -21.91
C VAL A 506 -7.48 1.61 -22.26
N GLU A 507 -7.52 2.57 -21.30
CA GLU A 507 -8.30 3.80 -21.46
C GLU A 507 -8.14 4.12 -22.91
N GLU A 508 -9.25 4.27 -23.65
CA GLU A 508 -9.17 4.87 -24.95
C GLU A 508 -8.15 5.98 -24.78
N SER A 509 -6.93 5.74 -25.28
CA SER A 509 -5.77 6.46 -24.80
C SER A 509 -6.16 7.92 -24.93
N THR A 510 -5.66 8.83 -24.11
CA THR A 510 -5.78 10.25 -24.45
C THR A 510 -5.51 10.48 -25.95
N THR A 511 -4.67 9.64 -26.56
CA THR A 511 -4.55 9.37 -28.01
C THR A 511 -5.80 8.87 -28.76
N SER A 512 -6.54 7.82 -28.35
CA SER A 512 -7.76 7.41 -29.07
C SER A 512 -8.98 8.30 -28.80
N ILE A 513 -9.12 8.91 -27.62
CA ILE A 513 -10.12 9.98 -27.40
C ILE A 513 -9.78 11.19 -28.29
N ALA A 514 -8.51 11.62 -28.33
CA ALA A 514 -8.07 12.70 -29.23
C ALA A 514 -8.23 12.31 -30.71
N LYS A 515 -7.95 11.06 -31.10
CA LYS A 515 -8.17 10.58 -32.47
C LYS A 515 -9.66 10.56 -32.84
N GLN A 516 -10.54 10.20 -31.92
CA GLN A 516 -11.98 10.23 -32.17
C GLN A 516 -12.48 11.66 -32.29
N HIS A 517 -12.10 12.55 -31.37
CA HIS A 517 -12.44 13.97 -31.44
C HIS A 517 -11.91 14.61 -32.73
N TRP A 518 -10.68 14.31 -33.13
CA TRP A 518 -10.12 14.77 -34.41
C TRP A 518 -10.91 14.25 -35.63
N ARG A 519 -11.29 12.97 -35.64
CA ARG A 519 -12.11 12.39 -36.73
C ARG A 519 -13.48 13.07 -36.83
N GLU A 520 -14.10 13.36 -35.69
CA GLU A 520 -15.39 14.04 -35.63
C GLU A 520 -15.28 15.49 -36.10
N SER A 521 -14.25 16.22 -35.67
CA SER A 521 -13.96 17.59 -36.13
C SER A 521 -13.68 17.65 -37.63
N VAL A 522 -12.87 16.73 -38.18
CA VAL A 522 -12.62 16.64 -39.64
C VAL A 522 -13.93 16.38 -40.40
N ALA A 523 -14.75 15.44 -39.93
CA ALA A 523 -16.03 15.11 -40.56
C ALA A 523 -17.04 16.26 -40.48
N GLN A 524 -16.97 17.09 -39.44
CA GLN A 524 -17.80 18.28 -39.29
C GLN A 524 -17.32 19.43 -40.18
N ALA A 525 -16.01 19.63 -40.31
CA ALA A 525 -15.40 20.62 -41.20
C ALA A 525 -15.70 20.31 -42.69
N GLN A 526 -15.57 19.04 -43.09
CA GLN A 526 -15.94 18.58 -44.44
C GLN A 526 -17.41 18.86 -44.77
N ARG A 527 -18.31 18.63 -43.80
CA ARG A 527 -19.75 18.88 -43.96
C ARG A 527 -20.10 20.36 -44.08
N ARG A 528 -19.34 21.26 -43.44
CA ARG A 528 -19.66 22.70 -43.41
C ARG A 528 -19.24 23.45 -44.67
N LEU A 529 -18.17 23.03 -45.35
CA LEU A 529 -17.52 23.92 -46.33
C LEU A 529 -17.34 23.32 -47.73
N SER A 530 -17.72 22.06 -47.99
CA SER A 530 -17.43 21.38 -49.29
C SER A 530 -15.95 21.49 -49.69
N ILE A 531 -15.07 21.57 -48.69
CA ILE A 531 -13.64 21.78 -48.86
C ILE A 531 -12.95 20.44 -49.11
N ASP A 532 -11.86 20.48 -49.87
CA ASP A 532 -10.97 19.35 -50.10
C ASP A 532 -10.59 18.66 -48.77
N PRO A 533 -10.68 17.33 -48.67
CA PRO A 533 -10.33 16.58 -47.46
C PRO A 533 -8.93 16.88 -46.90
N ALA A 534 -7.98 17.38 -47.69
CA ALA A 534 -6.68 17.82 -47.20
C ALA A 534 -6.75 19.12 -46.37
N GLU A 535 -7.50 20.13 -46.81
CA GLU A 535 -7.67 21.39 -46.09
C GLU A 535 -8.49 21.20 -44.79
N ALA A 536 -9.51 20.33 -44.83
CA ALA A 536 -10.31 20.02 -43.64
C ALA A 536 -9.50 19.36 -42.50
N LYS A 537 -8.45 18.59 -42.83
CA LYS A 537 -7.54 17.99 -41.84
C LYS A 537 -6.67 19.03 -41.16
N VAL A 538 -6.25 20.07 -41.88
CA VAL A 538 -5.41 21.15 -41.32
C VAL A 538 -6.22 22.03 -40.38
N ASP A 539 -7.43 22.42 -40.76
CA ASP A 539 -8.30 23.24 -39.90
C ASP A 539 -8.71 22.47 -38.63
N ALA A 540 -9.06 21.18 -38.73
CA ALA A 540 -9.38 20.36 -37.56
C ALA A 540 -8.16 20.11 -36.63
N LEU A 541 -6.94 20.19 -37.15
CA LEU A 541 -5.72 20.06 -36.35
C LEU A 541 -5.39 21.38 -35.64
N LEU A 542 -5.70 22.53 -36.24
CA LEU A 542 -5.60 23.83 -35.59
C LEU A 542 -6.63 23.97 -34.45
N ASP A 543 -7.88 23.54 -34.67
CA ASP A 543 -8.93 23.51 -33.63
C ASP A 543 -8.61 22.56 -32.46
N LEU A 544 -7.73 21.57 -32.63
CA LEU A 544 -7.30 20.65 -31.57
C LEU A 544 -6.13 21.23 -30.74
N ILE A 545 -5.34 22.12 -31.34
CA ILE A 545 -4.19 22.76 -30.70
C ILE A 545 -4.63 23.97 -29.87
N GLU A 546 -5.65 24.70 -30.34
CA GLU A 546 -6.34 25.76 -29.58
C GLU A 546 -7.20 25.18 -28.46
#